data_AF-A0A8I2ZL11-F1
#
_entry.id   AF-A0A8I2ZL11-F1
#
_cell.length_a   1.000
_cell.length_b   1.000
_cell.length_c   1.000
_cell.angle_alpha   90.00
_cell.angle_beta   90.00
_cell.angle_gamma   90.00
#
_symmetry.space_group_name_H-M   'P 1'
#
loop_
_entity.id
_entity.type
_entity.pdbx_description
1 polymer ?
#
loop_
_entity_poly.entity_id
_entity_poly.type
_entity_poly.pdbx_seq_one_letter_code
_entity_poly.pdbx_strand_id
1 'polypeptide(L)'
;MILVRTRSLALFPSPGAVDGTDFAGDVVAVRTAVTQWKVGDRVFGAVQGGNPSNHQSGAFQEYVPTFELEVVRIPNSMSYETAASIGGACITTAAVVIYGSLGPRPLPFSKAPEDPATVLVYGGSTASGAMIIQLLKLYVFFSLT
;
A
#
# COMPACT_ATOMS: atom_id res chain seq x y z
N MET A 1 23.76 11.18 29.12
CA MET A 1 22.71 10.39 28.47
C MET A 1 21.43 10.59 29.25
N ILE A 2 20.39 11.15 28.64
CA ILE A 2 19.09 11.35 29.30
C ILE A 2 18.09 10.37 28.71
N LEU A 3 17.27 9.77 29.57
CA LEU A 3 16.19 8.88 29.19
C LEU A 3 14.87 9.66 29.28
N VAL A 4 14.20 9.84 28.15
CA VAL A 4 12.91 10.55 28.09
C VAL A 4 11.81 9.52 27.91
N ARG A 5 10.81 9.54 28.81
CA ARG A 5 9.61 8.70 28.69
C ARG A 5 8.68 9.28 27.64
N THR A 6 8.58 8.62 26.49
CA THR A 6 7.62 8.97 25.45
C THR A 6 6.19 8.71 25.93
N ARG A 7 5.28 9.66 25.68
CA ARG A 7 3.84 9.48 25.90
C ARG A 7 3.20 9.19 24.54
N SER A 8 3.38 7.98 24.03
CA SER A 8 2.59 7.55 22.87
C SER A 8 1.16 7.26 23.32
N LEU A 9 0.18 7.50 22.43
CA LEU A 9 -1.17 6.97 22.63
C LEU A 9 -1.03 5.47 22.84
N ALA A 10 -1.69 4.95 23.89
CA ALA A 10 -1.66 3.52 24.16
C ALA A 10 -2.03 2.79 22.87
N LEU A 11 -1.19 1.85 22.44
CA LEU A 11 -1.34 0.90 21.31
C LEU A 11 -0.46 1.13 20.06
N PHE A 12 0.39 2.17 19.95
CA PHE A 12 1.32 2.26 18.80
C PHE A 12 2.68 2.93 19.08
N PRO A 13 3.82 2.36 18.62
CA PRO A 13 3.98 0.95 18.24
C PRO A 13 3.82 0.05 19.48
N SER A 14 3.26 -1.16 19.31
CA SER A 14 3.19 -2.13 20.40
C SER A 14 4.60 -2.58 20.82
N PRO A 15 4.98 -2.50 22.11
CA PRO A 15 6.31 -2.96 22.55
C PRO A 15 6.59 -4.41 22.15
N GLY A 16 7.71 -4.62 21.46
CA GLY A 16 8.11 -5.95 20.96
C GLY A 16 7.45 -6.39 19.65
N ALA A 17 6.63 -5.54 19.03
CA ALA A 17 6.13 -5.78 17.67
C ALA A 17 7.14 -5.30 16.62
N VAL A 18 7.23 -6.04 15.51
CA VAL A 18 7.96 -5.63 14.30
C VAL A 18 7.23 -4.47 13.66
N ASP A 19 7.97 -3.43 13.29
CA ASP A 19 7.42 -2.25 12.60
C ASP A 19 7.54 -2.39 11.08
N GLY A 20 7.03 -1.38 10.35
CA GLY A 20 7.07 -1.32 8.90
C GLY A 20 5.80 -1.86 8.24
N THR A 21 5.46 -1.22 7.12
CA THR A 21 4.19 -1.45 6.42
C THR A 21 4.42 -2.09 5.06
N ASP A 22 5.26 -1.50 4.22
CA ASP A 22 5.45 -1.92 2.84
C ASP A 22 6.61 -2.92 2.69
N PHE A 23 6.43 -3.91 1.81
CA PHE A 23 7.46 -4.90 1.50
C PHE A 23 7.43 -5.29 0.01
N ALA A 24 8.54 -5.84 -0.47
CA ALA A 24 8.65 -6.53 -1.74
C ALA A 24 9.61 -7.72 -1.59
N GLY A 25 9.28 -8.86 -2.18
CA GLY A 25 10.08 -10.08 -2.07
C GLY A 25 9.50 -11.25 -2.84
N ASP A 26 10.06 -12.43 -2.59
CA ASP A 26 9.60 -13.67 -3.20
C ASP A 26 8.71 -14.45 -2.24
N VAL A 27 7.68 -15.09 -2.79
CA VAL A 27 6.90 -16.08 -2.04
C VAL A 27 7.81 -17.27 -1.73
N VAL A 28 8.13 -17.51 -0.46
CA VAL A 28 8.98 -18.63 -0.03
C VAL A 28 8.20 -19.83 0.51
N ALA A 29 6.94 -19.62 0.90
CA ALA A 29 6.05 -20.66 1.39
C ALA A 29 4.58 -20.27 1.16
N VAL A 30 3.72 -21.26 0.94
CA VAL A 30 2.26 -21.09 0.80
C VAL A 30 1.53 -22.12 1.66
N ARG A 31 0.39 -21.74 2.23
CA ARG A 31 -0.49 -22.68 2.93
C ARG A 31 -1.36 -23.42 1.92
N THR A 32 -1.86 -24.61 2.27
CA THR A 32 -2.69 -25.45 1.40
C THR A 32 -3.94 -24.76 0.85
N ALA A 33 -4.50 -23.79 1.58
CA ALA A 33 -5.70 -23.05 1.17
C ALA A 33 -5.41 -21.89 0.18
N VAL A 34 -4.14 -21.51 -0.01
CA VAL A 34 -3.77 -20.43 -0.94
C VAL A 34 -3.80 -20.98 -2.36
N THR A 35 -4.52 -20.29 -3.24
CA THR A 35 -4.73 -20.76 -4.63
C THR A 35 -4.10 -19.86 -5.69
N GLN A 36 -3.85 -18.58 -5.36
CA GLN A 36 -3.41 -17.57 -6.32
C GLN A 36 -1.88 -17.46 -6.45
N TRP A 37 -1.14 -18.02 -5.49
CA TRP A 37 0.30 -17.80 -5.34
C TRP A 37 1.06 -19.11 -5.21
N LYS A 38 2.31 -19.11 -5.67
CA LYS A 38 3.24 -20.22 -5.52
C LYS A 38 4.63 -19.74 -5.15
N VAL A 39 5.44 -20.65 -4.62
CA VAL A 39 6.84 -20.38 -4.29
C VAL A 39 7.59 -19.86 -5.52
N GLY A 40 8.36 -18.79 -5.34
CA GLY A 40 9.11 -18.09 -6.37
C GLY A 40 8.33 -16.97 -7.09
N ASP A 41 7.03 -16.78 -6.81
CA ASP A 41 6.32 -15.60 -7.32
C ASP A 41 6.88 -14.32 -6.66
N ARG A 42 7.16 -13.31 -7.49
CA ARG A 42 7.61 -11.98 -7.04
C ARG A 42 6.41 -11.14 -6.64
N VAL A 43 6.36 -10.65 -5.40
CA VAL A 43 5.22 -9.92 -4.86
C VAL A 43 5.64 -8.69 -4.05
N PHE A 44 4.76 -7.70 -4.02
CA PHE A 44 4.84 -6.57 -3.10
C PHE A 44 3.47 -6.34 -2.45
N GLY A 45 3.45 -5.67 -1.31
CA GLY A 45 2.21 -5.49 -0.56
C GLY A 45 2.38 -4.57 0.64
N ALA A 46 1.35 -4.57 1.48
CA ALA A 46 1.36 -3.84 2.75
C ALA A 46 0.76 -4.68 3.87
N VAL A 47 1.32 -4.52 5.06
CA VAL A 47 0.89 -5.15 6.30
C VAL A 47 0.79 -4.11 7.43
N GLN A 48 0.13 -4.46 8.52
CA GLN A 48 0.11 -3.59 9.69
C GLN A 48 1.41 -3.74 10.51
N GLY A 49 2.30 -2.75 10.42
CA GLY A 49 3.44 -2.59 11.33
C GLY A 49 3.01 -2.29 12.76
N GLY A 50 3.84 -2.63 13.76
CA GLY A 50 3.61 -2.27 15.16
C GLY A 50 2.34 -2.88 15.78
N ASN A 51 1.79 -3.93 15.17
CA ASN A 51 0.48 -4.48 15.46
C ASN A 51 0.40 -5.13 16.86
N PRO A 52 -0.48 -4.67 17.77
CA PRO A 52 -0.63 -5.25 19.11
C PRO A 52 -1.26 -6.65 19.13
N SER A 53 -2.01 -7.02 18.09
CA SER A 53 -2.66 -8.33 17.99
C SER A 53 -1.77 -9.37 17.32
N ASN A 54 -0.77 -8.95 16.55
CA ASN A 54 0.19 -9.83 15.91
C ASN A 54 1.57 -9.15 15.79
N HIS A 55 2.44 -9.37 16.76
CA HIS A 55 3.76 -8.73 16.81
C HIS A 55 4.68 -9.10 15.64
N GLN A 56 4.35 -10.12 14.84
CA GLN A 56 5.14 -10.60 13.73
C GLN A 56 4.65 -10.09 12.36
N SER A 57 3.62 -9.23 12.31
CA SER A 57 3.06 -8.77 11.04
C SER A 57 3.76 -7.57 10.42
N GLY A 58 4.83 -7.03 11.01
CA GLY A 58 5.54 -5.87 10.42
C GLY A 58 6.40 -6.23 9.22
N ALA A 59 6.68 -5.26 8.36
CA ALA A 59 7.45 -5.46 7.13
C ALA A 59 8.98 -5.38 7.32
N PHE A 60 9.48 -4.76 8.39
CA PHE A 60 10.92 -4.55 8.60
C PHE A 60 11.62 -5.78 9.18
N GLN A 61 11.52 -6.89 8.46
CA GLN A 61 12.13 -8.18 8.77
C GLN A 61 12.39 -8.96 7.47
N GLU A 62 13.20 -10.01 7.54
CA GLU A 62 13.57 -10.81 6.36
C GLU A 62 12.39 -11.64 5.81
N TYR A 63 11.43 -12.01 6.66
CA TYR A 63 10.25 -12.80 6.29
C TYR A 63 8.99 -12.17 6.88
N VAL A 64 8.04 -11.80 6.03
CA VAL A 64 6.78 -11.18 6.46
C VAL A 64 5.60 -12.14 6.20
N PRO A 65 4.81 -12.49 7.22
CA PRO A 65 3.55 -13.19 7.00
C PRO A 65 2.48 -12.21 6.51
N THR A 66 1.75 -12.58 5.46
CA THR A 66 0.69 -11.76 4.86
C THR A 66 -0.43 -12.63 4.30
N PHE A 67 -1.60 -12.04 4.07
CA PHE A 67 -2.74 -12.73 3.45
C PHE A 67 -2.64 -12.70 1.92
N GLU A 68 -3.24 -13.69 1.25
CA GLU A 68 -3.19 -13.80 -0.21
C GLU A 68 -3.81 -12.59 -0.95
N LEU A 69 -4.70 -11.85 -0.29
CA LEU A 69 -5.37 -10.66 -0.82
C LEU A 69 -4.59 -9.35 -0.57
N GLU A 70 -3.52 -9.39 0.23
CA GLU A 70 -2.71 -8.21 0.60
C GLU A 70 -1.47 -8.03 -0.28
N VAL A 71 -1.27 -8.93 -1.25
CA VAL A 71 -0.12 -8.94 -2.16
C VAL A 71 -0.54 -8.72 -3.61
N VAL A 72 0.34 -8.07 -4.34
CA VAL A 72 0.23 -7.81 -5.77
C VAL A 72 1.49 -8.34 -6.46
N ARG A 73 1.31 -8.91 -7.66
CA ARG A 73 2.42 -9.46 -8.46
C ARG A 73 3.33 -8.34 -8.95
N ILE A 74 4.64 -8.48 -8.76
CA ILE A 74 5.63 -7.57 -9.34
C ILE A 74 5.80 -7.93 -10.82
N PRO A 75 5.58 -7.00 -11.77
CA PRO A 75 5.87 -7.25 -13.18
C PRO A 75 7.34 -7.58 -13.42
N ASN A 76 7.64 -8.42 -14.41
CA ASN A 76 9.03 -8.80 -14.73
C ASN A 76 9.94 -7.60 -15.05
N SER A 77 9.37 -6.52 -15.58
CA SER A 77 10.09 -5.28 -15.89
C SER A 77 10.33 -4.36 -14.69
N MET A 78 9.79 -4.69 -13.50
CA MET A 78 9.87 -3.86 -12.30
C MET A 78 10.84 -4.47 -11.28
N SER A 79 11.72 -3.64 -10.71
CA SER A 79 12.64 -4.04 -9.65
C SER A 79 11.94 -4.12 -8.29
N TYR A 80 12.55 -4.80 -7.31
CA TYR A 80 11.98 -4.89 -5.96
C TYR A 80 11.99 -3.54 -5.25
N GLU A 81 13.02 -2.72 -5.47
CA GLU A 81 13.16 -1.39 -4.86
C GLU A 81 12.03 -0.47 -5.33
N THR A 82 11.69 -0.52 -6.63
CA THR A 82 10.57 0.23 -7.18
C THR A 82 9.24 -0.27 -6.60
N ALA A 83 9.05 -1.59 -6.55
CA ALA A 83 7.84 -2.19 -6.00
C ALA A 83 7.64 -1.86 -4.51
N ALA A 84 8.70 -1.94 -3.69
CA ALA A 84 8.67 -1.58 -2.28
C ALA A 84 8.43 -0.07 -2.06
N SER A 85 8.96 0.79 -2.95
CA SER A 85 8.77 2.25 -2.89
C SER A 85 7.35 2.67 -3.27
N ILE A 86 6.74 1.98 -4.23
CA ILE A 86 5.32 2.13 -4.56
C ILE A 86 4.49 1.69 -3.35
N GLY A 87 4.83 0.53 -2.78
CA GLY A 87 4.22 -0.03 -1.59
C GLY A 87 2.76 -0.48 -1.80
N GLY A 88 2.26 -1.33 -0.91
CA GLY A 88 0.83 -1.62 -0.85
C GLY A 88 0.05 -0.47 -0.21
N ALA A 89 0.64 0.27 0.72
CA ALA A 89 -0.06 1.23 1.57
C ALA A 89 -0.53 2.46 0.80
N CYS A 90 0.30 2.98 -0.11
CA CYS A 90 -0.08 4.12 -0.95
C CYS A 90 -1.22 3.73 -1.91
N ILE A 91 -1.17 2.52 -2.48
CA ILE A 91 -2.21 2.01 -3.38
C ILE A 91 -3.53 1.83 -2.64
N THR A 92 -3.52 1.17 -1.48
CA THR A 92 -4.73 0.93 -0.69
C THR A 92 -5.34 2.24 -0.19
N THR A 93 -4.51 3.18 0.28
CA THR A 93 -4.95 4.52 0.67
C THR A 93 -5.61 5.24 -0.50
N ALA A 94 -4.98 5.23 -1.68
CA ALA A 94 -5.54 5.88 -2.85
C ALA A 94 -6.87 5.27 -3.30
N ALA A 95 -6.98 3.93 -3.26
CA ALA A 95 -8.22 3.23 -3.57
C ALA A 95 -9.34 3.63 -2.58
N VAL A 96 -9.07 3.63 -1.28
CA VAL A 96 -10.05 4.04 -0.26
C VAL A 96 -10.52 5.48 -0.48
N VAL A 97 -9.61 6.41 -0.78
CA VAL A 97 -9.97 7.81 -1.03
C VAL A 97 -10.81 7.96 -2.30
N ILE A 98 -10.41 7.31 -3.39
CA ILE A 98 -11.11 7.43 -4.68
C ILE A 98 -12.50 6.81 -4.60
N TYR A 99 -12.62 5.58 -4.09
CA TYR A 99 -13.91 4.89 -4.05
C TYR A 99 -14.80 5.30 -2.87
N GLY A 100 -14.21 5.65 -1.73
CA GLY A 100 -14.93 6.02 -0.52
C GLY A 100 -15.39 7.48 -0.50
N SER A 101 -14.55 8.42 -0.95
CA SER A 101 -14.83 9.85 -0.85
C SER A 101 -15.35 10.47 -2.15
N LEU A 102 -14.90 9.96 -3.30
CA LEU A 102 -15.29 10.52 -4.60
C LEU A 102 -16.45 9.77 -5.27
N GLY A 103 -16.99 8.72 -4.63
CA GLY A 103 -18.11 7.91 -5.14
C GLY A 103 -17.70 6.90 -6.22
N PRO A 104 -18.67 6.14 -6.77
CA PRO A 104 -18.39 5.16 -7.82
C PRO A 104 -17.79 5.85 -9.04
N ARG A 105 -16.61 5.37 -9.47
CA ARG A 105 -15.89 5.89 -10.63
C ARG A 105 -15.87 4.87 -11.77
N PRO A 106 -15.84 5.32 -13.03
CA PRO A 106 -15.72 4.42 -14.16
C PRO A 106 -14.40 3.66 -14.04
N LEU A 107 -14.34 2.46 -14.60
CA LEU A 107 -13.11 1.65 -14.53
C LEU A 107 -11.92 2.43 -15.11
N PRO A 108 -10.70 2.21 -14.59
CA PRO A 108 -9.52 2.83 -15.17
C PRO A 108 -9.46 2.50 -16.67
N PHE A 109 -9.00 3.46 -17.48
CA PHE A 109 -8.97 3.37 -18.96
C PHE A 109 -10.33 3.43 -19.68
N SER A 110 -11.42 3.81 -18.99
CA SER A 110 -12.69 4.14 -19.65
C SER A 110 -12.59 5.42 -20.50
N LYS A 111 -13.58 5.66 -21.38
CA LYS A 111 -13.70 6.96 -22.07
C LYS A 111 -13.83 8.09 -21.03
N ALA A 112 -13.17 9.22 -21.30
CA ALA A 112 -13.29 10.42 -20.49
C ALA A 112 -14.76 10.87 -20.35
N PRO A 113 -15.20 11.27 -19.15
CA PRO A 113 -16.47 11.99 -19.04
C PRO A 113 -16.40 13.29 -19.85
N GLU A 114 -17.53 13.70 -20.42
CA GLU A 114 -17.62 14.94 -21.21
C GLU A 114 -17.35 16.19 -20.37
N ASP A 115 -17.61 16.11 -19.06
CA ASP A 115 -17.30 17.15 -18.07
C ASP A 115 -16.42 16.57 -16.95
N PRO A 116 -15.08 16.70 -17.03
CA PRO A 116 -14.18 16.13 -16.04
C PRO A 116 -14.21 16.91 -14.73
N ALA A 117 -14.37 16.21 -13.61
CA ALA A 117 -14.27 16.84 -12.29
C ALA A 117 -12.82 17.24 -11.98
N THR A 118 -12.65 18.41 -11.38
CA THR A 118 -11.36 18.86 -10.83
C THR A 118 -11.20 18.35 -9.40
N VAL A 119 -10.02 17.80 -9.08
CA VAL A 119 -9.71 17.27 -7.75
C VAL A 119 -8.42 17.93 -7.24
N LEU A 120 -8.50 18.61 -6.10
CA LEU A 120 -7.33 19.14 -5.39
C LEU A 120 -6.68 18.03 -4.57
N VAL A 121 -5.39 17.77 -4.82
CA VAL A 121 -4.58 16.85 -4.01
C VAL A 121 -3.62 17.67 -3.14
N TYR A 122 -4.08 18.02 -1.94
CA TYR A 122 -3.23 18.71 -0.96
C TYR A 122 -2.11 17.77 -0.50
N GLY A 123 -0.84 18.18 -0.70
CA GLY A 123 0.31 17.30 -0.49
C GLY A 123 0.65 16.42 -1.69
N GLY A 124 0.39 16.86 -2.92
CA GLY A 124 0.65 16.11 -4.15
C GLY A 124 2.11 15.64 -4.36
N SER A 125 3.09 16.23 -3.68
CA SER A 125 4.50 15.81 -3.71
C SER A 125 4.85 14.69 -2.72
N THR A 126 3.94 14.28 -1.86
CA THR A 126 4.11 13.12 -0.97
C THR A 126 3.95 11.81 -1.74
N ALA A 127 4.41 10.68 -1.20
CA ALA A 127 4.26 9.37 -1.85
C ALA A 127 2.78 9.04 -2.16
N SER A 128 1.90 9.20 -1.17
CA SER A 128 0.46 9.01 -1.34
C SER A 128 -0.15 10.01 -2.33
N GLY A 129 0.24 11.28 -2.25
CA GLY A 129 -0.23 12.32 -3.17
C GLY A 129 0.15 12.04 -4.62
N ALA A 130 1.41 11.66 -4.86
CA ALA A 130 1.90 11.29 -6.18
C ALA A 130 1.15 10.06 -6.72
N MET A 131 0.93 9.03 -5.89
CA MET A 131 0.17 7.83 -6.27
C MET A 131 -1.28 8.16 -6.63
N ILE A 132 -1.97 8.95 -5.80
CA ILE A 132 -3.35 9.38 -6.04
C ILE A 132 -3.45 10.17 -7.35
N ILE A 133 -2.52 11.08 -7.64
CA ILE A 133 -2.50 11.85 -8.88
C ILE A 133 -2.42 10.92 -10.11
N GLN A 134 -1.54 9.92 -10.07
CA GLN A 134 -1.43 8.96 -11.18
C GLN A 134 -2.73 8.17 -11.36
N LEU A 135 -3.31 7.69 -10.26
CA LEU A 135 -4.59 6.97 -10.31
C LEU A 135 -5.71 7.88 -10.86
N LEU A 136 -5.87 9.10 -10.36
CA LEU A 136 -6.88 10.03 -10.85
C LEU A 136 -6.76 10.28 -12.37
N LYS A 137 -5.54 10.41 -12.91
CA LYS A 137 -5.34 10.52 -14.36
C LYS A 137 -5.83 9.28 -15.11
N LEU A 138 -5.64 8.08 -14.56
CA LEU A 138 -6.13 6.82 -15.14
C LEU A 138 -7.66 6.67 -15.06
N TYR A 139 -8.28 7.22 -14.02
CA TYR A 139 -9.74 7.32 -13.85
C TYR A 139 -10.36 8.50 -14.63
N VAL A 140 -9.56 9.17 -15.47
CA VAL A 140 -9.93 10.24 -16.39
C VAL A 140 -10.41 11.54 -15.73
N PHE A 141 -9.69 11.97 -14.69
CA PHE A 141 -9.78 13.35 -14.19
C PHE A 141 -8.74 14.24 -14.88
N PHE A 142 -9.15 15.37 -15.45
CA PHE A 142 -8.25 16.33 -16.08
C PHE A 142 -8.54 17.77 -15.64
N SER A 143 -7.93 18.17 -14.51
CA SER A 143 -7.36 19.50 -14.25
C SER A 143 -6.66 19.44 -12.88
N LEU A 144 -5.36 19.76 -12.83
CA LEU A 144 -4.57 19.80 -11.59
C LEU A 144 -4.24 21.27 -11.29
N THR A 145 -4.57 21.73 -10.09
CA THR A 145 -3.99 22.93 -9.45
C THR A 145 -3.48 22.56 -8.08
#